data_AF-A0A956IER0-F1
#
_entry.id   AF-A0A956IER0-F1
#
_cell.length_a   1.000
_cell.length_b   1.000
_cell.length_c   1.000
_cell.angle_alpha   90.00
_cell.angle_beta   90.00
_cell.angle_gamma   90.00
#
_symmetry.space_group_name_H-M   'P 1'
#
loop_
_entity.id
_entity.type
_entity.pdbx_description
1 polymer ?
#
loop_
_entity_poly.entity_id
_entity_poly.type
_entity_poly.pdbx_seq_one_letter_code
_entity_poly.pdbx_strand_id
1 'polypeptide(L)'
;MMIHRLLALVVWGAVVAAAALSCDDGPSAASRVGDGCTLNSDCDSGLVCVFARCHVECNGSQDCPTASDGERLRCVVGDKPDHVCQLEDERDCAYHSECPGVQRCGPDGQCRDECRDDRDCVAGQVCVAQGLCAEPAEVDGTGALTGSLQEGDPVTGLPCAYDSQCLGLAPAGDPELVCREGGCNYACYLSVDCAPGHRCEPDDQDAATPGSCVPIEGTVSNCIPGQQIGCDCIGGPGVQICNDMGTGYLPCVDAMGMDCSL
;
A
#
# COMPACT_ATOMS: atom_id res chain seq x y z
N MET A 1 -42.51 55.46 -49.65
CA MET A 1 -41.05 55.26 -49.64
C MET A 1 -40.83 53.93 -48.93
N MET A 2 -40.34 52.83 -49.50
CA MET A 2 -39.39 52.58 -50.59
C MET A 2 -39.84 51.39 -51.43
N ILE A 3 -39.49 51.43 -52.71
CA ILE A 3 -39.89 50.50 -53.78
C ILE A 3 -38.63 50.26 -54.63
N HIS A 4 -38.34 48.98 -54.94
CA HIS A 4 -37.55 48.47 -56.08
C HIS A 4 -36.00 48.57 -55.96
N ARG A 5 -35.11 47.62 -56.38
CA ARG A 5 -35.04 46.52 -57.37
C ARG A 5 -33.97 45.51 -56.89
N LEU A 6 -34.14 44.17 -56.90
CA LEU A 6 -33.97 43.18 -57.99
C LEU A 6 -32.61 43.20 -58.75
N LEU A 7 -31.90 42.05 -58.71
CA LEU A 7 -30.97 41.39 -59.68
C LEU A 7 -29.75 40.77 -58.94
N ALA A 8 -29.66 39.45 -58.70
CA ALA A 8 -29.45 38.30 -59.61
C ALA A 8 -28.00 38.14 -60.12
N LEU A 9 -27.37 37.00 -59.77
CA LEU A 9 -26.45 36.13 -60.54
C LEU A 9 -25.62 35.28 -59.54
N VAL A 10 -25.95 34.01 -59.29
CA VAL A 10 -25.70 32.76 -60.07
C VAL A 10 -24.35 32.09 -59.72
N VAL A 11 -24.48 31.05 -58.88
CA VAL A 11 -23.95 29.67 -58.95
C VAL A 11 -22.53 29.43 -59.51
N TRP A 12 -21.74 28.64 -58.75
CA TRP A 12 -20.80 27.55 -59.11
C TRP A 12 -19.67 27.54 -58.04
N GLY A 13 -19.32 26.47 -57.33
CA GLY A 13 -19.69 25.07 -57.39
C GLY A 13 -19.07 24.25 -56.25
N ALA A 14 -19.75 23.13 -55.97
CA ALA A 14 -19.18 21.80 -55.75
C ALA A 14 -18.30 21.48 -54.52
N VAL A 15 -18.85 20.54 -53.71
CA VAL A 15 -18.23 19.27 -53.24
C VAL A 15 -16.79 19.39 -52.71
N VAL A 16 -16.49 19.13 -51.42
CA VAL A 16 -16.37 17.78 -50.84
C VAL A 16 -16.56 17.88 -49.32
N ALA A 17 -17.53 17.14 -48.79
CA ALA A 17 -17.58 16.78 -47.38
C ALA A 17 -16.51 15.70 -47.13
N ALA A 18 -15.34 16.09 -46.65
CA ALA A 18 -14.34 15.15 -46.14
C ALA A 18 -14.62 14.92 -44.66
N ALA A 19 -15.64 14.12 -44.36
CA ALA A 19 -15.71 13.41 -43.09
C ALA A 19 -14.58 12.37 -43.10
N ALA A 20 -13.38 12.77 -42.69
CA ALA A 20 -12.34 11.83 -42.31
C ALA A 20 -12.74 11.22 -40.96
N LEU A 21 -13.72 10.31 -40.99
CA LEU A 21 -13.85 9.25 -40.01
C LEU A 21 -12.68 8.30 -40.25
N SER A 22 -11.49 8.72 -39.82
CA SER A 22 -10.33 7.83 -39.70
C SER A 22 -10.52 7.01 -38.42
N CYS A 23 -11.52 6.13 -38.43
CA CYS A 23 -11.48 4.96 -37.57
C CYS A 23 -10.40 4.05 -38.17
N ASP A 24 -9.17 4.26 -37.71
CA ASP A 24 -8.07 3.32 -37.92
C ASP A 24 -8.37 2.12 -37.01
N ASP A 25 -9.32 1.28 -37.42
CA ASP A 25 -9.51 -0.08 -36.88
C ASP A 25 -8.43 -0.98 -37.49
N GLY A 26 -7.17 -0.57 -37.38
CA GLY A 26 -6.06 -1.50 -37.52
C GLY A 26 -6.19 -2.54 -36.41
N PRO A 27 -5.97 -3.84 -36.68
CA PRO A 27 -5.99 -4.83 -35.62
C PRO A 27 -5.00 -4.36 -34.54
N SER A 28 -5.54 -4.01 -33.37
CA SER A 28 -4.75 -3.66 -32.19
C SER A 28 -3.67 -4.71 -32.09
N ALA A 29 -2.40 -4.30 -32.15
CA ALA A 29 -1.32 -5.23 -31.89
C ALA A 29 -1.63 -5.86 -30.52
N ALA A 30 -1.72 -7.19 -30.48
CA ALA A 30 -2.11 -7.89 -29.28
C ALA A 30 -1.15 -7.50 -28.13
N SER A 31 -1.73 -7.29 -26.95
CA SER A 31 -1.09 -6.84 -25.72
C SER A 31 -0.14 -7.90 -25.17
N ARG A 32 1.03 -7.48 -24.69
CA ARG A 32 2.04 -8.37 -24.10
C ARG A 32 1.72 -8.66 -22.63
N VAL A 33 2.50 -9.53 -21.99
CA VAL A 33 2.41 -9.79 -20.55
C VAL A 33 2.45 -8.46 -19.77
N GLY A 34 1.47 -8.24 -18.90
CA GLY A 34 1.31 -7.05 -18.07
C GLY A 34 0.68 -5.83 -18.73
N ASP A 35 0.44 -5.87 -20.04
CA ASP A 35 -0.33 -4.82 -20.72
C ASP A 35 -1.82 -4.93 -20.38
N GLY A 36 -2.52 -3.80 -20.42
CA GLY A 36 -3.95 -3.75 -20.12
C GLY A 36 -4.81 -4.48 -21.16
N CYS A 37 -5.90 -5.10 -20.70
CA CYS A 37 -6.84 -5.83 -21.55
C CYS A 37 -8.27 -5.78 -20.99
N THR A 38 -9.24 -6.12 -21.85
CA THR A 38 -10.64 -6.34 -21.45
C THR A 38 -11.14 -7.73 -21.82
N LEU A 39 -10.55 -8.36 -22.82
CA LEU A 39 -10.86 -9.69 -23.32
C LEU A 39 -9.59 -10.47 -23.59
N ASN A 40 -9.64 -11.81 -23.55
CA ASN A 40 -8.50 -12.67 -23.90
C ASN A 40 -7.99 -12.42 -25.32
N SER A 41 -8.85 -11.98 -26.25
CA SER A 41 -8.47 -11.62 -27.61
C SER A 41 -7.62 -10.35 -27.72
N ASP A 42 -7.58 -9.54 -26.65
CA ASP A 42 -6.75 -8.34 -26.59
C ASP A 42 -5.29 -8.71 -26.32
N CYS A 43 -5.02 -9.91 -25.78
CA CYS A 43 -3.69 -10.37 -25.40
C CYS A 43 -3.02 -11.19 -26.50
N ASP A 44 -1.67 -11.22 -26.47
CA ASP A 44 -0.86 -12.07 -27.34
C ASP A 44 -1.27 -13.55 -27.22
N SER A 45 -1.05 -14.32 -28.29
CA SER A 45 -1.46 -15.73 -28.34
C SER A 45 -0.83 -16.53 -27.19
N GLY A 46 -1.69 -17.16 -26.37
CA GLY A 46 -1.28 -17.95 -25.20
C GLY A 46 -1.32 -17.17 -23.88
N LEU A 47 -1.72 -15.91 -23.90
CA LEU A 47 -2.02 -15.13 -22.71
C LEU A 47 -3.53 -15.06 -22.45
N VAL A 48 -3.89 -14.86 -21.18
CA VAL A 48 -5.27 -14.67 -20.74
C VAL A 48 -5.44 -13.30 -20.09
N CYS A 49 -6.61 -12.70 -20.26
CA CYS A 49 -6.93 -11.41 -19.69
C CYS A 49 -7.56 -11.60 -18.31
N VAL A 50 -6.80 -11.30 -17.25
CA VAL A 50 -7.20 -11.42 -15.85
C VAL A 50 -6.78 -10.14 -15.12
N PHE A 51 -7.60 -9.66 -14.19
CA PHE A 51 -7.31 -8.39 -13.47
C PHE A 51 -7.09 -7.18 -14.39
N ALA A 52 -7.76 -7.19 -15.56
CA ALA A 52 -7.60 -6.21 -16.63
C ALA A 52 -6.18 -6.10 -17.20
N ARG A 53 -5.36 -7.14 -17.05
CA ARG A 53 -4.01 -7.25 -17.62
C ARG A 53 -3.79 -8.62 -18.26
N CYS A 54 -2.83 -8.71 -19.17
CA CYS A 54 -2.52 -9.97 -19.82
C CYS A 54 -1.53 -10.79 -18.99
N HIS A 55 -1.90 -12.03 -18.65
CA HIS A 55 -1.08 -12.94 -17.87
C HIS A 55 -0.75 -14.24 -18.62
N VAL A 56 0.29 -14.93 -18.14
CA VAL A 56 0.62 -16.30 -18.55
C VAL A 56 -0.25 -17.27 -17.74
N GLU A 57 -0.95 -18.19 -18.41
CA GLU A 57 -1.70 -19.26 -17.76
C GLU A 57 -0.75 -20.28 -17.12
N CYS A 58 -1.10 -20.82 -15.95
CA CYS A 58 -0.29 -21.79 -15.22
C CYS A 58 -1.15 -22.86 -14.53
N ASN A 59 -0.55 -24.02 -14.22
CA ASN A 59 -1.18 -25.01 -13.34
C ASN A 59 -0.63 -24.94 -11.92
N GLY A 60 0.60 -24.47 -11.76
CA GLY A 60 1.25 -24.17 -10.48
C GLY A 60 2.45 -23.26 -10.67
N SER A 61 3.04 -22.76 -9.58
CA SER A 61 4.09 -21.72 -9.65
C SER A 61 5.37 -22.17 -10.36
N GLN A 62 5.56 -23.47 -10.61
CA GLN A 62 6.68 -23.99 -11.41
C GLN A 62 6.58 -23.62 -12.90
N ASP A 63 5.37 -23.34 -13.39
CA ASP A 63 5.13 -22.93 -14.79
C ASP A 63 5.42 -21.44 -15.00
N CYS A 64 5.57 -20.68 -13.92
CA CYS A 64 5.71 -19.24 -13.95
C CYS A 64 7.16 -18.77 -14.14
N PRO A 65 7.36 -17.64 -14.83
CA PRO A 65 8.69 -17.10 -15.05
C PRO A 65 9.30 -16.60 -13.73
N THR A 66 10.62 -16.44 -13.74
CA THR A 66 11.36 -15.80 -12.67
C THR A 66 11.31 -14.29 -12.86
N ALA A 67 11.00 -13.56 -11.78
CA ALA A 67 11.00 -12.10 -11.70
C ALA A 67 12.43 -11.53 -11.85
N SER A 68 12.53 -10.21 -11.98
CA SER A 68 13.83 -9.55 -12.19
C SER A 68 14.78 -9.67 -10.99
N ASP A 69 14.25 -9.90 -9.80
CA ASP A 69 14.98 -10.14 -8.55
C ASP A 69 15.49 -11.58 -8.36
N GLY A 70 15.12 -12.50 -9.27
CA GLY A 70 15.53 -13.90 -9.23
C GLY A 70 14.56 -14.83 -8.50
N GLU A 71 13.47 -14.30 -7.92
CA GLU A 71 12.40 -15.10 -7.31
C GLU A 71 11.41 -15.60 -8.37
N ARG A 72 10.77 -16.76 -8.13
CA ARG A 72 9.76 -17.26 -9.07
C ARG A 72 8.41 -16.61 -8.81
N LEU A 73 7.73 -16.19 -9.87
CA LEU A 73 6.38 -15.66 -9.76
C LEU A 73 5.40 -16.77 -9.33
N ARG A 74 4.42 -16.38 -8.52
CA ARG A 74 3.41 -17.28 -7.99
C ARG A 74 2.32 -17.53 -9.03
N CYS A 75 1.87 -18.77 -9.14
CA CYS A 75 0.61 -19.06 -9.83
C CYS A 75 -0.53 -18.77 -8.87
N VAL A 76 -1.41 -17.84 -9.23
CA VAL A 76 -2.54 -17.37 -8.42
C VAL A 76 -3.87 -17.66 -9.09
N VAL A 77 -4.94 -17.69 -8.31
CA VAL A 77 -6.30 -17.89 -8.82
C VAL A 77 -6.74 -16.66 -9.61
N GLY A 78 -7.01 -16.86 -10.91
CA GLY A 78 -7.59 -15.84 -11.77
C GLY A 78 -9.12 -15.85 -11.75
N ASP A 79 -9.73 -15.08 -12.67
CA ASP A 79 -11.16 -15.16 -12.92
C ASP A 79 -11.48 -16.54 -13.52
N LYS A 80 -12.19 -17.37 -12.73
CA LYS A 80 -12.41 -18.81 -13.00
C LYS A 80 -12.79 -19.10 -14.46
N PRO A 81 -12.22 -20.15 -15.07
CA PRO A 81 -11.51 -21.26 -14.42
C PRO A 81 -9.96 -21.15 -14.43
N ASP A 82 -9.39 -20.06 -14.93
CA ASP A 82 -7.97 -20.02 -15.25
C ASP A 82 -7.12 -19.62 -14.03
N HIS A 83 -5.93 -20.22 -13.89
CA HIS A 83 -4.89 -19.72 -12.98
C HIS A 83 -3.81 -19.02 -13.78
N VAL A 84 -3.21 -17.99 -13.17
CA VAL A 84 -2.30 -17.10 -13.88
C VAL A 84 -1.05 -16.83 -13.06
N CYS A 85 0.07 -16.62 -13.76
CA CYS A 85 1.27 -16.14 -13.12
C CYS A 85 1.07 -14.68 -12.72
N GLN A 86 1.23 -14.41 -11.43
CA GLN A 86 1.22 -13.07 -10.87
C GLN A 86 2.30 -12.21 -11.53
N LEU A 87 2.02 -10.93 -11.79
CA LEU A 87 3.01 -10.02 -12.33
C LEU A 87 3.94 -9.50 -11.22
N GLU A 88 5.14 -9.07 -11.60
CA GLU A 88 6.14 -8.61 -10.63
C GLU A 88 5.66 -7.38 -9.84
N ASP A 89 4.92 -6.47 -10.49
CA ASP A 89 4.36 -5.26 -9.88
C ASP A 89 3.05 -5.50 -9.09
N GLU A 90 2.54 -6.73 -9.08
CA GLU A 90 1.34 -7.14 -8.33
C GLU A 90 1.66 -8.00 -7.11
N ARG A 91 2.92 -8.37 -6.96
CA ARG A 91 3.38 -9.26 -5.90
C ARG A 91 3.40 -8.55 -4.56
N ASP A 92 3.91 -7.32 -4.52
CA ASP A 92 4.22 -6.61 -3.28
C ASP A 92 3.05 -5.72 -2.84
N CYS A 93 2.80 -5.62 -1.54
CA CYS A 93 1.71 -4.85 -0.97
C CYS A 93 2.00 -4.38 0.46
N ALA A 94 1.39 -3.26 0.83
CA ALA A 94 1.21 -2.81 2.20
C ALA A 94 -0.23 -3.03 2.69
N TYR A 95 -1.21 -2.93 1.78
CA TYR A 95 -2.63 -3.06 2.12
C TYR A 95 -3.34 -4.09 1.26
N HIS A 96 -4.41 -4.71 1.79
CA HIS A 96 -5.22 -5.66 1.02
C HIS A 96 -5.83 -5.04 -0.25
N SER A 97 -6.13 -3.74 -0.24
CA SER A 97 -6.70 -3.03 -1.40
C SER A 97 -5.74 -2.88 -2.58
N GLU A 98 -4.45 -3.15 -2.37
CA GLU A 98 -3.43 -3.10 -3.42
C GLU A 98 -3.32 -4.43 -4.17
N CYS A 99 -3.87 -5.50 -3.61
CA CYS A 99 -3.82 -6.82 -4.22
C CYS A 99 -4.89 -6.99 -5.31
N PRO A 100 -4.52 -7.56 -6.48
CA PRO A 100 -5.46 -7.73 -7.56
C PRO A 100 -6.48 -8.83 -7.25
N GLY A 101 -7.72 -8.62 -7.71
CA GLY A 101 -8.80 -9.59 -7.58
C GLY A 101 -9.27 -9.79 -6.14
N VAL A 102 -9.25 -11.05 -5.69
CA VAL A 102 -9.66 -11.48 -4.34
C VAL A 102 -8.46 -11.79 -3.43
N GLN A 103 -7.25 -11.47 -3.88
CA GLN A 103 -6.05 -11.71 -3.10
C GLN A 103 -6.00 -10.82 -1.85
N ARG A 104 -5.25 -11.27 -0.84
CA ARG A 104 -4.99 -10.53 0.39
C ARG A 104 -3.50 -10.36 0.60
N CYS A 105 -3.13 -9.16 1.03
CA CYS A 105 -1.79 -8.86 1.48
C CYS A 105 -1.41 -9.72 2.71
N GLY A 106 -0.37 -10.53 2.57
CA GLY A 106 0.19 -11.36 3.63
C GLY A 106 1.10 -10.57 4.59
N PRO A 107 1.43 -11.16 5.75
CA PRO A 107 2.35 -10.55 6.71
C PRO A 107 3.80 -10.43 6.20
N ASP A 108 4.10 -11.07 5.09
CA ASP A 108 5.36 -10.98 4.33
C ASP A 108 5.34 -9.84 3.29
N GLY A 109 4.27 -9.03 3.27
CA GLY A 109 4.12 -7.93 2.30
C GLY A 109 3.83 -8.41 0.88
N GLN A 110 3.31 -9.63 0.70
CA GLN A 110 2.97 -10.18 -0.61
C GLN A 110 1.49 -10.49 -0.79
N CYS A 111 0.95 -10.21 -1.97
CA CYS A 111 -0.40 -10.59 -2.35
C CYS A 111 -0.49 -12.10 -2.57
N ARG A 112 -1.42 -12.73 -1.85
CA ARG A 112 -1.66 -14.18 -1.84
C ARG A 112 -3.15 -14.47 -1.97
N ASP A 113 -3.50 -15.61 -2.57
CA ASP A 113 -4.88 -16.07 -2.58
C ASP A 113 -5.36 -16.38 -1.15
N GLU A 114 -6.60 -16.01 -0.85
CA GLU A 114 -7.25 -16.42 0.40
C GLU A 114 -7.69 -17.88 0.33
N CYS A 115 -7.59 -18.59 1.46
CA CYS A 115 -8.00 -19.99 1.52
C CYS A 115 -8.62 -20.34 2.87
N ARG A 116 -9.45 -21.39 2.85
CA ARG A 116 -9.94 -22.05 4.05
C ARG A 116 -9.26 -23.41 4.26
N ASP A 117 -9.03 -24.14 3.17
CA ASP A 117 -8.34 -25.43 3.15
C ASP A 117 -7.41 -25.51 1.92
N ASP A 118 -6.46 -26.46 1.87
CA ASP A 118 -5.48 -26.62 0.76
C ASP A 118 -6.11 -26.72 -0.63
N ARG A 119 -7.36 -27.19 -0.74
CA ARG A 119 -8.09 -27.32 -2.02
C ARG A 119 -8.47 -25.97 -2.64
N ASP A 120 -8.46 -24.90 -1.85
CA ASP A 120 -8.77 -23.55 -2.33
C ASP A 120 -7.54 -22.92 -3.00
N CYS A 121 -6.36 -23.49 -2.77
CA CYS A 121 -5.10 -23.04 -3.34
C CYS A 121 -4.80 -23.68 -4.69
N VAL A 122 -3.97 -23.00 -5.49
CA VAL A 122 -3.45 -23.52 -6.75
C VAL A 122 -2.59 -24.78 -6.49
N ALA A 123 -2.55 -25.69 -7.46
CA ALA A 123 -1.86 -26.96 -7.30
C ALA A 123 -0.39 -26.78 -6.88
N GLY A 124 -0.02 -27.43 -5.77
CA GLY A 124 1.32 -27.37 -5.18
C GLY A 124 1.45 -26.42 -3.98
N GLN A 125 0.49 -25.51 -3.79
CA GLN A 125 0.42 -24.64 -2.62
C GLN A 125 -0.31 -25.32 -1.46
N VAL A 126 -0.13 -24.75 -0.27
CA VAL A 126 -0.79 -25.16 0.99
C VAL A 126 -1.47 -23.95 1.62
N CYS A 127 -2.58 -24.20 2.32
CA CYS A 127 -3.29 -23.17 3.07
C CYS A 127 -2.67 -23.01 4.46
N VAL A 128 -2.02 -21.87 4.70
CA VAL A 128 -1.36 -21.61 5.99
C VAL A 128 -2.35 -21.20 7.08
N ALA A 129 -1.92 -21.23 8.34
CA ALA A 129 -2.74 -20.87 9.50
C ALA A 129 -3.37 -19.46 9.41
N GLN A 130 -2.76 -18.56 8.65
CA GLN A 130 -3.25 -17.20 8.37
C GLN A 130 -4.41 -17.15 7.36
N GLY A 131 -4.79 -18.28 6.75
CA GLY A 131 -5.83 -18.35 5.71
C GLY A 131 -5.35 -17.80 4.35
N LEU A 132 -4.07 -18.00 4.04
CA LEU A 132 -3.43 -17.57 2.79
C LEU A 132 -2.79 -18.77 2.10
N CYS A 133 -2.77 -18.78 0.78
CA CYS A 133 -2.06 -19.79 0.01
C CYS A 133 -0.55 -19.48 -0.02
N ALA A 134 0.25 -20.50 0.23
CA ALA A 134 1.71 -20.41 0.25
C ALA A 134 2.37 -21.59 -0.44
N GLU A 135 3.56 -21.36 -0.97
CA GLU A 135 4.41 -22.47 -1.39
C GLU A 135 4.91 -23.22 -0.15
N PRO A 136 5.02 -24.56 -0.18
CA PRO A 136 5.47 -25.34 0.99
C PRO A 136 6.84 -24.91 1.55
N ALA A 137 7.71 -24.33 0.71
CA ALA A 137 9.01 -23.80 1.14
C ALA A 137 8.90 -22.48 1.92
N GLU A 138 7.79 -21.76 1.77
CA GLU A 138 7.46 -20.53 2.48
C GLU A 138 6.72 -20.81 3.79
N VAL A 139 6.62 -22.07 4.24
CA VAL A 139 5.89 -22.42 5.46
C VAL A 139 6.83 -22.97 6.52
N ASP A 140 6.72 -22.45 7.74
CA ASP A 140 7.51 -22.87 8.88
C ASP A 140 6.97 -24.16 9.53
N GLY A 141 7.67 -24.64 10.57
CA GLY A 141 7.26 -25.85 11.29
C GLY A 141 5.93 -25.76 12.03
N THR A 142 5.34 -24.56 12.14
CA THR A 142 4.04 -24.30 12.79
C THR A 142 2.89 -24.21 11.79
N GLY A 143 3.18 -24.21 10.48
CA GLY A 143 2.18 -24.00 9.44
C GLY A 143 1.91 -22.53 9.15
N ALA A 144 2.81 -21.63 9.56
CA ALA A 144 2.76 -20.20 9.29
C ALA A 144 3.72 -19.81 8.16
N LEU A 145 3.51 -18.65 7.53
CA LEU A 145 4.45 -18.11 6.54
C LEU A 145 5.82 -17.81 7.15
N THR A 146 6.87 -18.41 6.60
CA THR A 146 8.27 -18.10 6.90
C THR A 146 8.59 -16.69 6.39
N GLY A 147 9.10 -15.81 7.26
CA GLY A 147 9.33 -14.42 6.90
C GLY A 147 8.12 -13.50 7.13
N SER A 148 7.06 -13.99 7.80
CA SER A 148 6.21 -13.11 8.60
C SER A 148 7.15 -12.35 9.54
N LEU A 149 7.31 -11.04 9.32
CA LEU A 149 8.12 -10.06 10.06
C LEU A 149 9.12 -10.69 11.06
N GLN A 150 10.42 -10.61 10.76
CA GLN A 150 11.46 -11.03 11.72
C GLN A 150 11.15 -10.44 13.11
N GLU A 151 11.44 -11.19 14.18
CA GLU A 151 11.41 -10.65 15.55
C GLU A 151 12.19 -9.33 15.58
N GLY A 152 11.46 -8.20 15.62
CA GLY A 152 12.03 -6.85 15.59
C GLY A 152 11.59 -5.95 14.43
N ASP A 153 10.94 -6.47 13.38
CA ASP A 153 10.27 -5.61 12.40
C ASP A 153 8.98 -5.06 13.02
N PRO A 154 8.69 -3.76 12.83
CA PRO A 154 7.54 -3.13 13.45
C PRO A 154 6.26 -3.80 12.95
N VAL A 155 5.51 -4.42 13.87
CA VAL A 155 4.22 -5.09 13.66
C VAL A 155 3.08 -4.08 13.34
N THR A 156 3.47 -2.88 12.91
CA THR A 156 2.58 -1.79 12.54
C THR A 156 2.09 -1.97 11.09
N GLY A 157 0.85 -1.57 10.80
CA GLY A 157 0.25 -1.66 9.48
C GLY A 157 -0.50 -2.97 9.21
N LEU A 158 -0.51 -3.92 10.15
CA LEU A 158 -1.30 -5.15 9.99
C LEU A 158 -2.80 -4.84 9.85
N PRO A 159 -3.48 -5.37 8.82
CA PRO A 159 -4.83 -4.95 8.52
C PRO A 159 -5.82 -5.34 9.62
N CYS A 160 -6.68 -4.39 9.97
CA CYS A 160 -7.63 -4.56 11.07
C CYS A 160 -8.92 -3.76 10.80
N ALA A 161 -9.99 -4.17 11.47
CA ALA A 161 -11.25 -3.42 11.57
C ALA A 161 -11.56 -3.02 13.03
N TYR A 162 -10.97 -3.71 14.01
CA TYR A 162 -11.21 -3.51 15.44
C TYR A 162 -9.90 -3.64 16.23
N ASP A 163 -9.75 -2.87 17.31
CA ASP A 163 -8.58 -2.91 18.20
C ASP A 163 -8.29 -4.32 18.73
N SER A 164 -9.32 -5.13 18.95
CA SER A 164 -9.18 -6.52 19.40
C SER A 164 -8.38 -7.40 18.44
N GLN A 165 -8.27 -7.01 17.16
CA GLN A 165 -7.47 -7.71 16.15
C GLN A 165 -5.99 -7.36 16.23
N CYS A 166 -5.67 -6.28 16.93
CA CYS A 166 -4.30 -5.80 17.15
C CYS A 166 -3.75 -6.24 18.52
N LEU A 167 -4.61 -6.79 19.39
CA LEU A 167 -4.19 -7.21 20.72
C LEU A 167 -3.22 -8.39 20.68
N GLY A 168 -2.17 -8.33 21.50
CA GLY A 168 -1.14 -9.36 21.60
C GLY A 168 -0.19 -9.43 20.40
N LEU A 169 -0.31 -8.51 19.44
CA LEU A 169 0.60 -8.39 18.31
C LEU A 169 1.83 -7.51 18.62
N ALA A 170 1.74 -6.66 19.66
CA ALA A 170 2.87 -5.85 20.09
C ALA A 170 4.01 -6.73 20.67
N PRO A 171 5.28 -6.42 20.37
CA PRO A 171 6.40 -7.07 21.03
C PRO A 171 6.37 -6.92 22.55
N ALA A 172 6.98 -7.87 23.27
CA ALA A 172 7.00 -7.83 24.72
C ALA A 172 7.75 -6.59 25.24
N GLY A 173 7.00 -5.69 25.90
CA GLY A 173 7.54 -4.45 26.47
C GLY A 173 7.18 -3.18 25.69
N ASP A 174 6.61 -3.32 24.50
CA ASP A 174 6.10 -2.20 23.71
C ASP A 174 4.61 -1.91 24.04
N PRO A 175 4.10 -0.72 23.71
CA PRO A 175 2.68 -0.40 23.85
C PRO A 175 1.81 -1.35 23.01
N GLU A 176 0.59 -1.61 23.47
CA GLU A 176 -0.37 -2.42 22.72
C GLU A 176 -0.70 -1.77 21.36
N LEU A 177 -0.90 -2.58 20.32
CA LEU A 177 -1.38 -2.07 19.04
C LEU A 177 -2.91 -1.86 19.08
N VAL A 178 -3.38 -0.78 18.44
CA VAL A 178 -4.79 -0.45 18.21
C VAL A 178 -5.06 -0.35 16.71
N CYS A 179 -6.30 -0.62 16.32
CA CYS A 179 -6.67 -0.60 14.93
C CYS A 179 -7.02 0.80 14.46
N ARG A 180 -6.24 1.35 13.53
CA ARG A 180 -6.36 2.74 13.08
C ARG A 180 -6.06 2.84 11.59
N GLU A 181 -6.93 3.54 10.87
CA GLU A 181 -6.86 3.67 9.39
C GLU A 181 -6.80 2.31 8.66
N GLY A 182 -7.36 1.27 9.26
CA GLY A 182 -7.33 -0.09 8.72
C GLY A 182 -6.03 -0.85 8.98
N GLY A 183 -5.08 -0.29 9.76
CA GLY A 183 -3.83 -0.93 10.17
C GLY A 183 -3.62 -0.91 11.70
N CYS A 184 -3.01 -1.95 12.25
CA CYS A 184 -2.62 -2.00 13.64
C CYS A 184 -1.44 -1.05 13.87
N ASN A 185 -1.58 -0.09 14.77
CA ASN A 185 -0.55 0.91 15.09
C ASN A 185 -0.38 1.01 16.60
N TYR A 186 0.79 1.46 17.09
CA TYR A 186 1.01 1.64 18.52
C TYR A 186 0.01 2.64 19.11
N ALA A 187 -0.68 2.22 20.18
CA ALA A 187 -1.45 3.12 21.01
C ALA A 187 -0.50 4.03 21.78
N CYS A 188 -0.84 5.31 21.88
CA CYS A 188 -0.07 6.26 22.67
C CYS A 188 -1.01 7.20 23.45
N TYR A 189 -0.56 7.68 24.60
CA TYR A 189 -1.19 8.80 25.30
C TYR A 189 -0.30 10.03 25.24
N LEU A 190 1.01 9.81 25.15
CA LEU A 190 2.05 10.82 25.07
C LEU A 190 3.01 10.44 23.94
N SER A 191 3.70 11.43 23.37
CA SER A 191 4.71 11.16 22.32
C SER A 191 5.89 10.32 22.81
N VAL A 192 6.12 10.22 24.13
CA VAL A 192 7.14 9.33 24.71
C VAL A 192 6.75 7.85 24.61
N ASP A 193 5.47 7.55 24.41
CA ASP A 193 5.00 6.19 24.18
C ASP A 193 5.32 5.71 22.76
N CYS A 194 5.76 6.61 21.88
CA CYS A 194 6.08 6.30 20.50
C CYS A 194 7.57 6.03 20.29
N ALA A 195 7.86 5.21 19.28
CA ALA A 195 9.23 5.01 18.81
C ALA A 195 9.89 6.35 18.41
N PRO A 196 11.23 6.48 18.52
CA PRO A 196 11.94 7.68 18.08
C PRO A 196 11.54 8.09 16.64
N GLY A 197 11.24 9.38 16.45
CA GLY A 197 10.79 9.91 15.15
C GLY A 197 9.27 9.92 14.93
N HIS A 198 8.49 9.44 15.90
CA HIS A 198 7.03 9.50 15.90
C HIS A 198 6.52 10.43 17.00
N ARG A 199 5.31 10.96 16.83
CA ARG A 199 4.58 11.70 17.87
C ARG A 199 3.23 11.06 18.12
N CYS A 200 2.69 11.26 19.31
CA CYS A 200 1.35 10.82 19.60
C CYS A 200 0.32 11.82 19.04
N GLU A 201 -0.58 11.33 18.19
CA GLU A 201 -1.70 12.12 17.66
C GLU A 201 -3.02 11.58 18.25
N PRO A 202 -3.70 12.34 19.13
CA PRO A 202 -4.99 11.93 19.72
C PRO A 202 -6.10 11.88 18.66
N ASP A 203 -6.96 10.88 18.74
CA ASP A 203 -8.00 10.57 17.73
C ASP A 203 -9.06 11.70 17.59
N ASP A 204 -9.48 12.28 18.72
CA ASP A 204 -10.61 13.23 18.76
C ASP A 204 -10.25 14.59 19.37
N GLN A 205 -8.95 14.93 19.40
CA GLN A 205 -8.41 16.02 20.24
C GLN A 205 -8.72 15.84 21.75
N ASP A 206 -9.22 14.67 22.14
CA ASP A 206 -9.40 14.28 23.53
C ASP A 206 -8.12 13.59 24.02
N ALA A 207 -7.40 14.24 24.92
CA ALA A 207 -6.18 13.68 25.50
C ALA A 207 -6.45 12.44 26.38
N ALA A 208 -7.72 12.14 26.70
CA ALA A 208 -8.09 10.96 27.47
C ALA A 208 -8.26 9.69 26.61
N THR A 209 -8.35 9.81 25.29
CA THR A 209 -8.39 8.65 24.39
C THR A 209 -6.98 8.33 23.88
N PRO A 210 -6.61 7.03 23.80
CA PRO A 210 -5.34 6.65 23.22
C PRO A 210 -5.29 7.08 21.75
N GLY A 211 -4.27 7.86 21.42
CA GLY A 211 -3.91 8.28 20.07
C GLY A 211 -3.08 7.24 19.32
N SER A 212 -2.63 7.63 18.13
CA SER A 212 -1.75 6.82 17.29
C SER A 212 -0.37 7.45 17.17
N CYS A 213 0.67 6.62 17.16
CA CYS A 213 2.01 7.07 16.82
C CYS A 213 2.10 7.35 15.32
N VAL A 214 2.05 8.62 14.94
CA VAL A 214 2.23 9.05 13.54
C VAL A 214 3.67 9.47 13.31
N PRO A 215 4.23 9.25 12.10
CA PRO A 215 5.50 9.83 11.72
C PRO A 215 5.45 11.34 11.91
N ILE A 216 6.55 11.94 12.38
CA ILE A 216 6.64 13.41 12.42
C ILE A 216 6.83 13.91 10.98
N GLU A 217 5.73 14.02 10.23
CA GLU A 217 5.76 14.58 8.87
C GLU A 217 6.12 16.07 8.90
N GLY A 218 7.11 16.44 8.09
CA GLY A 218 7.61 17.81 8.00
C GLY A 218 8.82 18.04 8.89
N THR A 219 10.00 17.76 8.32
CA THR A 219 11.33 18.02 8.92
C THR A 219 11.44 17.51 10.35
N VAL A 220 12.17 16.41 10.53
CA VAL A 220 13.14 16.35 11.62
C VAL A 220 13.72 17.76 11.67
N SER A 221 13.41 18.52 12.72
CA SER A 221 13.99 19.83 12.89
C SER A 221 15.45 19.49 13.08
N ASN A 222 16.21 19.50 11.97
CA ASN A 222 17.64 19.29 11.95
C ASN A 222 18.18 20.50 12.70
N CYS A 223 18.14 20.39 14.01
CA CYS A 223 18.71 21.34 14.91
C CYS A 223 20.18 20.99 14.96
N ILE A 224 21.01 22.01 15.07
CA ILE A 224 22.44 21.79 15.23
C ILE A 224 22.60 21.15 16.62
N PRO A 225 23.29 20.01 16.78
CA PRO A 225 23.56 19.43 18.10
C PRO A 225 23.99 20.51 19.10
N GLY A 226 23.28 20.60 20.23
CA GLY A 226 23.48 21.64 21.25
C GLY A 226 22.82 23.00 20.98
N GLN A 227 22.11 23.18 19.86
CA GLN A 227 21.31 24.38 19.58
C GLN A 227 20.24 24.54 20.65
N GLN A 228 20.06 25.77 21.13
CA GLN A 228 19.07 26.11 22.14
C GLN A 228 17.95 26.93 21.53
N ILE A 229 16.72 26.61 21.91
CA ILE A 229 15.53 27.42 21.61
C ILE A 229 14.76 27.71 22.89
N GLY A 230 14.13 28.89 22.95
CA GLY A 230 13.25 29.24 24.06
C GLY A 230 11.95 28.43 24.00
N CYS A 231 11.42 28.08 25.16
CA CYS A 231 10.12 27.44 25.34
C CYS A 231 9.39 28.08 26.54
N ASP A 232 8.09 27.86 26.65
CA ASP A 232 7.28 28.37 27.77
C ASP A 232 7.11 27.28 28.84
N CYS A 233 7.47 27.59 30.09
CA CYS A 233 7.19 26.76 31.26
C CYS A 233 6.11 27.40 32.14
N ILE A 234 5.47 26.58 32.98
CA ILE A 234 4.48 27.05 33.98
C ILE A 234 5.10 28.07 34.97
N GLY A 235 6.41 27.98 35.22
CA GLY A 235 7.16 28.91 36.07
C GLY A 235 7.80 30.12 35.36
N GLY A 236 7.64 30.26 34.04
CA GLY A 236 8.30 31.30 33.24
C GLY A 236 9.00 30.74 32.00
N PRO A 237 9.89 31.51 31.34
CA PRO A 237 10.59 31.04 30.16
C PRO A 237 11.58 29.91 30.48
N GLY A 238 11.63 28.89 29.63
CA GLY A 238 12.57 27.78 29.66
C GLY A 238 13.39 27.68 28.37
N VAL A 239 14.25 26.66 28.31
CA VAL A 239 15.09 26.35 27.14
C VAL A 239 15.01 24.87 26.81
N GLN A 240 14.94 24.55 25.52
CA GLN A 240 15.13 23.20 24.99
C GLN A 240 16.46 23.12 24.25
N ILE A 241 17.15 21.98 24.35
CA ILE A 241 18.47 21.75 23.75
C ILE A 241 18.38 20.65 22.71
N CYS A 242 18.88 20.90 21.50
CA CYS A 242 18.98 19.90 20.46
C CYS A 242 19.88 18.75 20.90
N ASN A 243 19.39 17.51 20.75
CA ASN A 243 20.14 16.31 21.08
C ASN A 243 21.40 16.15 20.20
N ASP A 244 22.32 15.31 20.64
CA ASP A 244 23.61 15.11 19.97
C ASP A 244 23.47 14.52 18.56
N MET A 245 22.33 13.90 18.25
CA MET A 245 22.03 13.31 16.95
C MET A 245 21.43 14.32 15.96
N GLY A 246 21.12 15.55 16.40
CA GLY A 246 20.50 16.57 15.56
C GLY A 246 19.07 16.23 15.15
N THR A 247 18.44 15.24 15.80
CA THR A 247 17.14 14.69 15.39
C THR A 247 15.96 15.32 16.12
N GLY A 248 16.22 16.18 17.10
CA GLY A 248 15.18 16.85 17.87
C GLY A 248 15.70 17.52 19.13
N TYR A 249 14.82 18.26 19.80
CA TYR A 249 15.11 18.93 21.05
C TYR A 249 14.73 18.06 22.26
N LEU A 250 15.55 18.11 23.31
CA LEU A 250 15.28 17.54 24.64
C LEU A 250 14.11 18.27 25.33
N PRO A 251 13.50 17.69 26.38
CA PRO A 251 12.43 18.33 27.14
C PRO A 251 12.79 19.76 27.58
N CYS A 252 11.78 20.61 27.66
CA CYS A 252 11.94 22.00 28.08
C CYS A 252 12.38 22.03 29.55
N VAL A 253 13.50 22.67 29.83
CA VAL A 253 13.98 22.86 31.21
C VAL A 253 13.92 24.33 31.62
N ASP A 254 13.58 24.58 32.87
CA ASP A 254 13.58 25.92 33.44
C ASP A 254 15.01 26.42 33.73
N ALA A 255 15.14 27.65 34.26
CA ALA A 255 16.43 28.22 34.64
C ALA A 255 17.17 27.44 35.74
N MET A 256 16.49 26.53 36.44
CA MET A 256 17.05 25.65 37.46
C MET A 256 17.38 24.25 36.92
N GLY A 257 17.13 23.99 35.63
CA GLY A 257 17.36 22.71 34.97
C GLY A 257 16.31 21.65 35.30
N MET A 258 15.13 22.04 35.80
CA MET A 258 14.03 21.12 36.04
C MET A 258 13.17 20.98 34.78
N ASP A 259 12.79 19.74 34.45
CA ASP A 259 11.88 19.44 33.34
C ASP A 259 10.52 20.11 33.57
N CYS A 260 10.07 20.87 32.57
CA CYS A 260 8.82 21.61 32.56
C CYS A 260 7.64 20.79 32.03
N SER A 261 7.86 19.55 31.60
CA SER A 261 6.82 18.63 31.13
C SER A 261 6.06 18.10 32.34
N LEU A 262 4.86 18.63 32.62
CA LEU A 262 3.89 18.05 33.55
C LEU A 262 2.92 17.12 32.83
#